data_AF-A0A396A9W5-F1
#
_entry.id   AF-A0A396A9W5-F1
#
_cell.length_a   1.000
_cell.length_b   1.000
_cell.length_c   1.000
_cell.angle_alpha   90.00
_cell.angle_beta   90.00
_cell.angle_gamma   90.00
#
_symmetry.space_group_name_H-M   'P 1'
#
loop_
_entity.id
_entity.type
_entity.pdbx_description
1 polymer ?
#
loop_
_entity_poly.entity_id
_entity_poly.type
_entity_poly.pdbx_seq_one_letter_code
_entity_poly.pdbx_strand_id
1 'polypeptide(L)' 'MKNVQISEELFIVLLKYHLVEIDDVLPEIKKGLEEKLEAMVRRDLYTKYKTAPTEEEREKARQEYLEKVGMHRSFRW' A
#
# COMPACT_ATOMS: atom_id res chain seq x y z
N MET A 1 -3.06 -13.28 14.51
CA MET A 1 -2.26 -12.32 13.72
C MET A 1 -2.80 -12.31 12.30
N LYS A 2 -2.84 -11.15 11.62
CA LYS A 2 -3.20 -11.09 10.19
C LYS A 2 -1.94 -11.35 9.37
N ASN A 3 -2.06 -12.19 8.35
CA ASN A 3 -0.95 -12.47 7.44
C ASN A 3 -0.90 -11.41 6.32
N VAL A 4 0.30 -10.97 5.96
CA VAL A 4 0.54 -10.02 4.87
C VAL A 4 1.27 -10.75 3.75
N GLN A 5 0.69 -10.75 2.55
CA GLN A 5 1.37 -11.28 1.36
C GLN A 5 2.31 -10.23 0.76
N ILE A 6 3.52 -10.64 0.44
CA ILE A 6 4.52 -9.83 -0.29
C ILE A 6 4.88 -10.53 -1.61
N SER A 7 5.53 -9.83 -2.53
CA SER A 7 6.06 -10.45 -3.74
C SER A 7 7.19 -11.42 -3.39
N GLU A 8 7.35 -12.45 -4.21
CA GLU A 8 8.47 -13.39 -4.10
C GLU A 8 9.82 -12.66 -4.20
N GLU A 9 9.91 -11.66 -5.09
CA GLU A 9 11.09 -10.81 -5.23
C GLU A 9 11.46 -10.13 -3.91
N LEU A 10 10.51 -9.43 -3.27
CA LEU A 10 10.76 -8.77 -1.99
C LEU A 10 11.16 -9.77 -0.90
N PHE A 11 10.56 -10.96 -0.90
CA PHE A 11 10.93 -12.03 0.02
C PHE A 11 12.39 -12.49 -0.20
N ILE A 12 12.81 -12.71 -1.43
CA ILE A 12 14.19 -13.11 -1.76
C ILE A 12 15.20 -12.04 -1.36
N VAL A 13 14.90 -10.77 -1.62
CA VAL A 13 15.78 -9.65 -1.28
C VAL A 13 15.92 -9.53 0.25
N LEU A 14 14.83 -9.73 1.00
CA LEU A 14 14.87 -9.83 2.46
C LEU A 14 15.76 -10.99 2.94
N LEU A 15 15.70 -12.16 2.29
CA LEU A 15 16.58 -13.28 2.61
C LEU A 15 18.06 -12.96 2.34
N LYS A 16 18.37 -12.31 1.21
CA LYS A 16 19.74 -11.90 0.87
C LYS A 16 20.33 -10.97 1.94
N TYR A 17 19.54 -10.00 2.39
CA TYR A 17 19.97 -9.08 3.44
C TYR A 17 20.16 -9.80 4.77
N HIS A 18 19.17 -10.54 5.24
CA HIS A 18 19.19 -11.11 6.60
C HIS A 18 20.00 -12.39 6.77
N LEU A 19 20.16 -13.20 5.72
CA LEU A 19 20.84 -14.51 5.80
C LEU A 19 22.20 -14.53 5.12
N VAL A 20 22.43 -13.64 4.16
CA VAL A 20 23.68 -13.60 3.37
C VAL A 20 24.46 -12.30 3.63
N GLU A 21 23.93 -11.40 4.46
CA GLU A 21 24.59 -10.14 4.87
C GLU A 21 24.97 -9.25 3.67
N ILE A 22 24.15 -9.29 2.60
CA ILE A 22 24.34 -8.41 1.44
C ILE A 22 23.60 -7.10 1.70
N ASP A 23 24.32 -6.09 2.18
CA ASP A 23 23.74 -4.78 2.55
C ASP A 23 23.29 -3.93 1.33
N ASP A 24 23.87 -4.16 0.15
CA ASP A 24 23.60 -3.39 -1.08
C ASP A 24 22.13 -3.46 -1.52
N VAL A 25 21.37 -4.44 -1.02
CA VAL A 25 19.95 -4.62 -1.35
C VAL A 25 18.99 -3.84 -0.43
N LEU A 26 19.51 -3.14 0.58
CA LEU A 26 18.70 -2.31 1.49
C LEU A 26 17.77 -1.31 0.78
N PRO A 27 18.21 -0.60 -0.28
CA PRO A 27 17.32 0.31 -1.01
C PRO A 27 16.14 -0.42 -1.67
N GLU A 28 16.35 -1.63 -2.18
CA GLU A 28 15.31 -2.45 -2.81
C GLU A 28 14.30 -2.93 -1.77
N ILE A 29 14.76 -3.38 -0.60
CA ILE A 29 13.90 -3.76 0.53
C ILE A 29 13.03 -2.58 0.94
N LYS A 30 13.65 -1.41 1.17
CA LYS A 30 12.93 -0.21 1.61
C LYS A 30 11.83 0.14 0.62
N LYS A 31 12.17 0.21 -0.67
CA LYS A 31 11.21 0.51 -1.73
C LYS A 31 10.07 -0.50 -1.77
N GLY A 32 10.36 -1.80 -1.76
CA GLY A 32 9.34 -2.83 -1.83
C GLY A 32 8.39 -2.83 -0.61
N LEU A 33 8.91 -2.54 0.59
CA LEU A 33 8.10 -2.39 1.80
C LEU A 33 7.22 -1.14 1.76
N GLU A 34 7.75 -0.01 1.29
CA GLU A 34 6.98 1.24 1.10
C GLU A 34 5.84 1.03 0.11
N GLU A 35 6.11 0.43 -1.05
CA GLU A 35 5.09 0.10 -2.05
C GLU A 35 4.02 -0.85 -1.49
N LYS A 36 4.42 -1.85 -0.70
CA LYS A 36 3.48 -2.76 -0.06
C LYS A 36 2.58 -2.04 0.94
N LEU A 37 3.16 -1.17 1.77
CA LEU A 37 2.42 -0.39 2.74
C LEU A 37 1.40 0.52 2.05
N GLU A 38 1.83 1.21 0.99
CA GLU A 38 0.92 2.03 0.18
C GLU A 38 -0.24 1.22 -0.40
N ALA A 39 0.03 0.04 -0.96
CA ALA A 39 -1.00 -0.83 -1.50
C ALA A 39 -2.01 -1.26 -0.42
N MET A 40 -1.54 -1.54 0.80
CA MET A 40 -2.41 -1.85 1.93
C MET A 40 -3.29 -0.66 2.32
N VAL A 41 -2.73 0.54 2.40
CA VAL A 41 -3.50 1.75 2.70
C VAL A 41 -4.53 2.03 1.61
N ARG A 42 -4.15 1.92 0.33
CA ARG A 42 -5.07 2.07 -0.81
C ARG A 42 -6.24 1.08 -0.71
N ARG A 43 -5.95 -0.18 -0.37
CA ARG A 43 -6.98 -1.22 -0.22
C ARG A 43 -7.92 -0.93 0.96
N ASP A 44 -7.39 -0.44 2.07
CA ASP A 44 -8.19 -0.05 3.23
C ASP A 44 -9.13 1.12 2.91
N LEU A 45 -8.62 2.18 2.27
CA LEU A 45 -9.41 3.32 1.82
C LEU A 45 -10.51 2.91 0.84
N TYR A 46 -10.18 2.05 -0.13
CA TYR A 46 -11.17 1.51 -1.07
C TYR A 46 -12.25 0.68 -0.36
N THR A 47 -11.86 -0.12 0.62
CA THR A 47 -12.82 -0.92 1.41
C THR A 47 -13.75 -0.01 2.20
N LYS A 48 -13.20 1.00 2.89
CA LYS A 48 -13.98 2.03 3.60
C LYS A 48 -14.95 2.75 2.68
N TYR A 49 -14.50 3.16 1.49
CA TYR A 49 -15.36 3.74 0.47
C TYR A 49 -16.52 2.79 0.09
N LYS A 50 -16.23 1.51 -0.13
CA LYS A 50 -17.25 0.52 -0.54
C LYS A 50 -18.23 0.17 0.56
N THR A 51 -17.82 0.21 1.83
CA THR A 51 -18.66 -0.18 2.98
C THR A 51 -19.20 1.01 3.76
N ALA A 52 -18.96 2.25 3.32
CA ALA A 52 -19.44 3.45 4.00
C ALA A 52 -20.98 3.46 4.05
N PRO A 53 -21.60 3.64 5.23
CA PRO A 53 -23.05 3.64 5.39
C PRO A 53 -23.70 4.93 4.86
N THR A 54 -22.95 6.03 4.78
CA THR A 54 -23.44 7.34 4.34
C THR A 54 -22.70 7.88 3.11
N GLU A 55 -23.34 8.74 2.32
CA GLU A 55 -22.72 9.35 1.14
C GLU A 55 -21.57 10.30 1.51
N GLU A 56 -21.65 10.98 2.65
CA GLU A 56 -20.62 11.89 3.14
C GLU A 56 -19.33 11.13 3.51
N GLU A 57 -19.45 10.03 4.26
CA GLU A 57 -18.30 9.18 4.60
C GLU A 57 -17.71 8.50 3.35
N ARG A 58 -18.58 8.12 2.40
CA ARG A 58 -18.15 7.58 1.11
C ARG A 58 -17.34 8.61 0.33
N GLU A 59 -17.83 9.84 0.22
CA GLU A 59 -17.14 10.91 -0.50
C GLU A 59 -15.83 11.31 0.22
N LYS A 60 -15.80 11.31 1.56
CA LYS A 60 -14.58 11.53 2.34
C LYS A 60 -13.51 10.47 2.07
N ALA A 61 -13.87 9.18 2.14
CA ALA A 61 -12.95 8.08 1.83
C ALA A 61 -12.44 8.13 0.38
N ARG A 62 -13.29 8.58 -0.56
CA ARG A 62 -12.89 8.84 -1.95
C ARG A 62 -11.86 9.98 -2.04
N GLN A 63 -12.08 11.11 -1.38
CA GLN A 63 -11.15 12.24 -1.42
C GLN A 63 -9.79 11.85 -0.80
N GLU A 64 -9.79 11.13 0.31
CA GLU A 64 -8.58 10.60 0.94
C GLU A 64 -7.83 9.63 0.00
N TYR A 65 -8.55 8.78 -0.74
CA TYR A 65 -7.94 7.91 -1.75
C TYR A 65 -7.31 8.73 -2.89
N LEU A 66 -8.03 9.71 -3.44
CA LEU A 66 -7.54 10.54 -4.54
C LEU A 66 -6.30 11.36 -4.14
N GLU A 67 -6.28 11.91 -2.93
CA GLU A 67 -5.12 12.61 -2.37
C GLU A 67 -3.93 11.66 -2.20
N LYS A 68 -4.16 10.44 -1.69
CA LYS A 68 -3.12 9.41 -1.50
C LYS A 68 -2.46 9.00 -2.83
N VAL A 69 -3.24 8.91 -3.90
CA VAL A 69 -2.75 8.50 -5.23
C VAL A 69 -2.34 9.69 -6.11
N GLY A 70 -2.42 10.92 -5.60
CA GLY A 70 -2.08 12.14 -6.34
C GLY A 70 -3.00 12.45 -7.52
N MET A 71 -4.25 11.95 -7.51
CA MET A 71 -5.23 12.22 -8.56
C MET A 71 -6.07 13.46 -8.27
N HIS A 72 -6.58 14.09 -9.33
CA HIS A 72 -7.42 15.28 -9.22
C HIS A 72 -8.74 14.96 -8.47
N ARG A 73 -9.14 15.83 -7.54
CA ARG A 73 -10.33 15.64 -6.67
C ARG A 73 -11.65 15.42 -7.43
N SER A 74 -11.74 15.92 -8.66
CA SER A 74 -12.92 15.73 -9.52
C SER A 74 -12.96 14.40 -10.28
N PHE A 75 -11.89 13.58 -10.24
CA PHE A 75 -11.78 12.35 -11.01
C PHE A 75 -12.81 11.29 -10.58
N ARG A 76 -13.75 10.91 -11.46
CA ARG A 76 -14.76 9.86 -11.21
C ARG A 76 -14.34 8.57 -11.93
N TRP A 77 -14.50 7.43 -11.26
CA TRP A 77 -14.30 6.08 -11.79
C TRP A 77 -15.62 5.33 -11.89
#